data_AF-A0A8J3DZX8-F1
#
_entry.id   AF-A0A8J3DZX8-F1
#
_cell.length_a   1.000
_cell.length_b   1.000
_cell.length_c   1.000
_cell.angle_alpha   90.00
_cell.angle_beta   90.00
_cell.angle_gamma   90.00
#
_symmetry.space_group_name_H-M   'P 1'
#
loop_
_entity.id
_entity.type
_entity.pdbx_description
1 polymer ?
#
loop_
_entity_poly.entity_id
_entity_poly.type
_entity_poly.pdbx_seq_one_letter_code
_entity_poly.pdbx_strand_id
1 'polypeptide(L)'
;MSEGILKKLSKMIGVGERTKAIAVLGSGRCGTSMVTKTLNFIGVDIGNEFIETNENNPKGFYEHKTIVEIQKQINEVMRYQRPYPRGWYNNNKKIAPLKEELRKVTETQFSQSTMWAWKDPRNCECLDLWKDILSQLKMDPYYLIMIRNPIDVANSFKEAYNDKVDKSLRLWYMRTLVVLMETDKDKRVMFDYNDFLDQSYESLLEVAEVFNIALPEDTDSIKSKLDAFVDPGLRHLRTTVDELEADENIDDNIKHLYHICLKASRDRLYFDSKEFQDEISRHYHSLIESGKKV
;
A
#
# COMPACT_ATOMS: atom_id res chain seq x y z
N MET A 1 32.61 7.37 24.89
CA MET A 1 31.85 6.09 24.87
C MET A 1 31.70 5.69 23.42
N SER A 2 32.00 4.44 23.05
CA SER A 2 31.84 4.00 21.66
C SER A 2 30.35 3.88 21.30
N GLU A 3 30.03 4.09 20.03
CA GLU A 3 28.69 3.99 19.46
C GLU A 3 28.03 2.63 19.76
N GLY A 4 28.84 1.56 19.81
CA GLY A 4 28.39 0.22 20.20
C GLY A 4 27.96 0.07 21.67
N ILE A 5 28.49 0.89 22.58
CA ILE A 5 28.07 0.91 24.00
C ILE A 5 26.73 1.65 24.14
N LEU A 6 26.55 2.76 23.42
CA LEU A 6 25.29 3.51 23.39
C LEU A 6 24.15 2.67 22.79
N LYS A 7 24.41 1.92 21.71
CA LYS A 7 23.42 1.03 21.07
C LYS A 7 23.05 -0.18 21.95
N LYS A 8 23.98 -0.68 22.77
CA LYS A 8 23.70 -1.71 23.79
C LYS A 8 22.89 -1.16 24.96
N LEU A 9 23.23 0.03 25.45
CA LEU A 9 22.51 0.70 26.53
C LEU A 9 21.09 1.07 26.09
N SER A 10 20.89 1.61 24.89
CA SER A 10 19.56 1.93 24.36
C SER A 10 18.67 0.68 24.24
N LYS A 11 19.24 -0.45 23.80
CA LYS A 11 18.55 -1.76 23.77
C LYS A 11 18.23 -2.31 25.17
N MET A 12 19.08 -2.05 26.18
CA MET A 12 18.86 -2.46 27.58
C MET A 12 17.85 -1.59 28.32
N ILE A 13 17.73 -0.30 27.97
CA ILE A 13 16.79 0.65 28.58
C ILE A 13 15.42 0.62 27.86
N GLY A 14 15.27 -0.20 26.81
CA GLY A 14 14.04 -0.26 26.00
C GLY A 14 13.84 0.97 25.10
N VAL A 15 14.89 1.78 24.91
CA VAL A 15 14.94 2.96 24.03
C VAL A 15 15.65 2.58 22.72
N GLY A 16 15.42 1.37 22.21
CA GLY A 16 15.81 1.03 20.85
C GLY A 16 14.86 1.70 19.85
N GLU A 17 15.36 2.15 18.70
CA GLU A 17 14.46 2.50 17.59
C GLU A 17 13.56 1.29 17.29
N ARG A 18 12.25 1.53 17.27
CA ARG A 18 11.28 0.49 16.91
C ARG A 18 11.44 0.14 15.45
N THR A 19 11.31 -1.14 15.11
CA THR A 19 11.30 -1.58 13.71
C THR A 19 10.15 -0.89 12.98
N LYS A 20 10.46 -0.30 11.83
CA LYS A 20 9.49 0.39 10.98
C LYS A 20 8.92 -0.59 9.95
N ALA A 21 7.61 -0.56 9.74
CA ALA A 21 6.91 -1.48 8.85
C ALA A 21 6.14 -0.67 7.78
N ILE A 22 6.56 -0.75 6.52
CA ILE A 22 5.90 -0.06 5.40
C ILE A 22 4.85 -0.97 4.76
N ALA A 23 3.58 -0.62 4.93
CA ALA A 23 2.52 -1.20 4.13
C ALA A 23 2.51 -0.53 2.75
N VAL A 24 2.76 -1.31 1.70
CA VAL A 24 2.56 -0.84 0.32
C VAL A 24 1.11 -1.09 -0.08
N LEU A 25 0.38 -0.01 -0.36
CA LEU A 25 -1.06 0.02 -0.52
C LEU A 25 -1.48 0.51 -1.90
N GLY A 26 -2.66 0.09 -2.33
CA GLY A 26 -3.26 0.42 -3.61
C GLY A 26 -4.27 -0.66 -4.00
N SER A 27 -5.29 -0.30 -4.77
CA SER A 27 -6.42 -1.20 -5.05
C SER A 27 -6.08 -2.48 -5.84
N GLY A 28 -4.82 -2.64 -6.23
CA GLY A 28 -4.33 -3.58 -7.25
C GLY A 28 -4.19 -2.88 -8.60
N ARG A 29 -3.22 -3.32 -9.41
CA ARG A 29 -2.89 -2.73 -10.74
C ARG A 29 -2.48 -1.24 -10.73
N CYS A 30 -2.16 -0.70 -9.55
CA CYS A 30 -1.67 0.67 -9.34
C CYS A 30 -0.13 0.78 -9.30
N GLY A 31 0.60 -0.25 -9.73
CA GLY A 31 2.07 -0.27 -9.64
C GLY A 31 2.64 -0.61 -8.26
N THR A 32 1.85 -1.20 -7.36
CA THR A 32 2.32 -1.61 -6.02
C THR A 32 3.49 -2.58 -6.06
N SER A 33 3.53 -3.51 -7.02
CA SER A 33 4.69 -4.41 -7.22
C SER A 33 5.97 -3.67 -7.60
N MET A 34 5.85 -2.65 -8.46
CA MET A 34 6.99 -1.83 -8.86
C MET A 34 7.56 -1.12 -7.64
N VAL A 35 6.73 -0.39 -6.90
CA VAL A 35 7.23 0.39 -5.76
C VAL A 35 7.78 -0.50 -4.65
N THR A 36 7.18 -1.66 -4.38
CA THR A 36 7.76 -2.65 -3.43
C THR A 36 9.19 -3.03 -3.81
N LYS A 37 9.46 -3.27 -5.10
CA LYS A 37 10.83 -3.60 -5.53
C LYS A 37 11.77 -2.40 -5.44
N THR A 38 11.29 -1.19 -5.73
CA THR A 38 12.12 0.02 -5.62
C THR A 38 12.54 0.32 -4.18
N LEU A 39 11.68 0.04 -3.19
CA LEU A 39 12.04 0.16 -1.77
C LEU A 39 13.25 -0.72 -1.41
N ASN A 40 13.38 -1.90 -2.02
CA ASN A 40 14.53 -2.77 -1.81
C ASN A 40 15.84 -2.15 -2.32
N PHE A 41 15.79 -1.24 -3.29
CA PHE A 41 17.00 -0.55 -3.78
C PHE A 41 17.56 0.45 -2.78
N ILE A 42 16.72 0.99 -1.88
CA ILE A 42 17.13 1.89 -0.78
C ILE A 42 17.29 1.15 0.56
N GLY A 43 17.47 -0.17 0.53
CA GLY A 43 17.81 -0.96 1.71
C GLY A 43 16.62 -1.39 2.58
N VAL A 44 15.38 -1.21 2.12
CA VAL A 44 14.20 -1.77 2.82
C VAL A 44 14.15 -3.28 2.61
N ASP A 45 13.99 -4.02 3.71
CA ASP A 45 13.79 -5.45 3.67
C ASP A 45 12.37 -5.77 3.17
N ILE A 46 12.26 -6.55 2.09
CA ILE A 46 10.97 -6.98 1.54
C ILE A 46 10.74 -8.48 1.73
N GLY A 47 11.64 -9.17 2.45
CA GLY A 47 11.68 -10.62 2.56
C GLY A 47 12.34 -11.30 1.37
N ASN A 48 12.23 -12.63 1.31
CA ASN A 48 12.91 -13.47 0.32
C ASN A 48 12.00 -14.57 -0.27
N GLU A 49 10.83 -14.81 0.30
CA GLU A 49 9.88 -15.83 -0.15
C GLU A 49 8.65 -15.21 -0.81
N PHE A 50 8.69 -15.05 -2.13
CA PHE A 50 7.62 -14.42 -2.90
C PHE A 50 6.73 -15.42 -3.63
N ILE A 51 5.49 -15.03 -3.91
CA ILE A 51 4.66 -15.74 -4.89
C ILE A 51 5.33 -15.69 -6.27
N GLU A 52 5.17 -16.77 -7.03
CA GLU A 52 5.74 -16.90 -8.38
C GLU A 52 5.19 -15.84 -9.34
N THR A 53 6.04 -15.41 -10.26
CA THR A 53 5.68 -14.51 -11.36
C THR A 53 4.75 -15.22 -12.34
N ASN A 54 3.96 -14.46 -13.11
CA ASN A 54 3.20 -15.00 -14.23
C ASN A 54 3.13 -13.98 -15.37
N GLU A 55 2.44 -14.31 -16.46
CA GLU A 55 2.27 -13.46 -17.65
C GLU A 55 1.70 -12.07 -17.30
N ASN A 56 0.87 -11.97 -16.27
CA ASN A 56 0.24 -10.72 -15.83
C ASN A 56 1.16 -9.82 -15.00
N ASN A 57 2.30 -10.35 -14.54
CA ASN A 57 3.33 -9.62 -13.80
C ASN A 57 4.71 -10.31 -13.93
N PRO A 58 5.35 -10.19 -15.10
CA PRO A 58 6.59 -10.92 -15.40
C PRO A 58 7.79 -10.43 -14.57
N LYS A 59 7.79 -9.16 -14.13
CA LYS A 59 8.83 -8.59 -13.25
C LYS A 59 8.65 -8.96 -11.77
N GLY A 60 7.57 -9.66 -11.43
CA GLY A 60 7.33 -10.23 -10.11
C GLY A 60 6.34 -9.47 -9.25
N PHE A 61 5.61 -10.23 -8.45
CA PHE A 61 4.61 -9.67 -7.55
C PHE A 61 5.23 -9.03 -6.32
N TYR A 62 6.33 -9.58 -5.80
CA TYR A 62 6.93 -9.18 -4.51
C TYR A 62 5.92 -9.23 -3.36
N GLU A 63 5.00 -10.21 -3.40
CA GLU A 63 4.08 -10.49 -2.29
C GLU A 63 4.64 -11.69 -1.52
N HIS A 64 4.80 -11.54 -0.20
CA HIS A 64 5.31 -12.61 0.64
C HIS A 64 4.33 -13.79 0.65
N LYS A 65 4.79 -14.98 0.26
CA LYS A 65 3.93 -16.15 -0.02
C LYS A 65 3.03 -16.53 1.15
N THR A 66 3.60 -16.71 2.34
CA THR A 66 2.84 -17.07 3.55
C THR A 66 1.81 -16.01 3.94
N ILE A 67 2.17 -14.72 3.86
CA ILE A 67 1.23 -13.62 4.15
C ILE A 67 0.04 -13.65 3.19
N VAL A 68 0.29 -13.86 1.89
CA VAL A 68 -0.77 -13.98 0.87
C VAL A 68 -1.68 -15.16 1.16
N GLU A 69 -1.13 -16.32 1.49
CA GLU A 69 -1.90 -17.53 1.79
C GLU A 69 -2.84 -17.32 2.99
N ILE A 70 -2.35 -16.69 4.06
CA ILE A 70 -3.16 -16.40 5.24
C ILE A 70 -4.21 -15.32 4.93
N GLN A 71 -3.85 -14.24 4.22
CA GLN A 71 -4.82 -13.19 3.86
C GLN A 71 -5.88 -13.67 2.87
N LYS A 72 -5.59 -14.66 2.02
CA LYS A 72 -6.63 -15.33 1.20
C LYS A 72 -7.67 -16.03 2.08
N GLN A 73 -7.24 -16.78 3.11
CA GLN A 73 -8.15 -17.44 4.05
C GLN A 73 -8.99 -16.42 4.84
N ILE A 74 -8.37 -15.33 5.31
CA ILE A 74 -9.10 -14.22 5.94
C ILE A 74 -10.17 -13.67 4.99
N ASN A 75 -9.79 -13.41 3.74
CA ASN A 75 -10.71 -12.86 2.76
C ASN A 75 -11.87 -13.82 2.45
N GLU A 76 -11.66 -15.13 2.43
CA GLU A 76 -12.74 -16.11 2.26
C GLU A 76 -13.78 -16.04 3.37
N VAL A 77 -13.34 -15.83 4.62
CA VAL A 77 -14.22 -15.66 5.78
C VAL A 77 -14.99 -14.34 5.71
N MET A 78 -14.33 -13.27 5.25
CA MET A 78 -14.84 -11.90 5.33
C MET A 78 -15.45 -11.36 4.03
N ARG A 79 -15.43 -12.12 2.93
CA ARG A 79 -15.77 -11.67 1.56
C ARG A 79 -17.07 -10.88 1.41
N TYR A 80 -18.08 -11.14 2.24
CA TYR A 80 -19.40 -10.49 2.15
C TYR A 80 -19.60 -9.29 3.08
N GLN A 81 -18.57 -8.93 3.84
CA GLN A 81 -18.58 -7.86 4.83
C GLN A 81 -17.65 -6.72 4.41
N ARG A 82 -17.48 -6.49 3.11
CA ARG A 82 -16.61 -5.43 2.58
C ARG A 82 -17.35 -4.08 2.56
N PRO A 83 -16.71 -2.97 2.95
CA PRO A 83 -15.42 -2.90 3.66
C PRO A 83 -15.51 -3.50 5.07
N TYR A 84 -14.42 -4.11 5.56
CA TYR A 84 -14.44 -4.82 6.85
C TYR A 84 -14.72 -3.86 8.01
N PRO A 85 -15.70 -4.15 8.90
CA PRO A 85 -16.00 -3.29 10.04
C PRO A 85 -14.81 -3.14 11.00
N ARG A 86 -14.65 -2.00 11.66
CA ARG A 86 -13.59 -1.84 12.67
C ARG A 86 -13.65 -2.93 13.73
N GLY A 87 -12.51 -3.54 14.04
CA GLY A 87 -12.39 -4.63 14.99
C GLY A 87 -13.03 -5.94 14.52
N TRP A 88 -13.30 -6.13 13.22
CA TRP A 88 -13.93 -7.34 12.65
C TRP A 88 -13.25 -8.66 13.03
N TYR A 89 -11.97 -8.61 13.39
CA TYR A 89 -11.19 -9.75 13.83
C TYR A 89 -11.37 -10.08 15.32
N ASN A 90 -11.90 -9.17 16.13
CA ASN A 90 -12.10 -9.36 17.57
C ASN A 90 -13.16 -10.44 17.81
N ASN A 91 -12.84 -11.39 18.71
CA ASN A 91 -13.72 -12.52 19.07
C ASN A 91 -14.15 -13.42 17.90
N ASN A 92 -13.56 -13.27 16.70
CA ASN A 92 -13.86 -14.11 15.56
C ASN A 92 -13.00 -15.39 15.59
N LYS A 93 -13.62 -16.52 15.97
CA LYS A 93 -12.95 -17.81 16.15
C LYS A 93 -12.24 -18.33 14.89
N LYS A 94 -12.69 -17.94 13.69
CA LYS A 94 -12.05 -18.32 12.43
C LYS A 94 -10.84 -17.45 12.08
N ILE A 95 -10.85 -16.19 12.53
CA ILE A 95 -9.80 -15.21 12.23
C ILE A 95 -8.70 -15.22 13.29
N ALA A 96 -9.02 -15.50 14.55
CA ALA A 96 -8.04 -15.56 15.65
C ALA A 96 -6.79 -16.42 15.33
N PRO A 97 -6.91 -17.67 14.82
CA PRO A 97 -5.73 -18.45 14.44
C PRO A 97 -4.93 -17.81 13.29
N LEU A 98 -5.62 -17.28 12.27
CA LEU A 98 -4.99 -16.63 11.11
C LEU A 98 -4.24 -15.35 11.51
N LYS A 99 -4.79 -14.57 12.44
CA LYS A 99 -4.14 -13.39 13.03
C LYS A 99 -2.85 -13.78 13.74
N GLU A 100 -2.88 -14.85 14.54
CA GLU A 100 -1.70 -15.33 15.25
C GLU A 100 -0.63 -15.88 14.30
N GLU A 101 -1.03 -16.55 13.21
CA GLU A 101 -0.11 -16.96 12.15
C GLU A 101 0.54 -15.76 11.45
N LEU A 102 -0.24 -14.72 11.11
CA LEU A 102 0.31 -13.46 10.55
C LEU A 102 1.29 -12.80 11.52
N ARG A 103 0.96 -12.74 12.81
CA ARG A 103 1.85 -12.20 13.84
C ARG A 103 3.17 -12.97 13.91
N LYS A 104 3.11 -14.31 13.96
CA LYS A 104 4.29 -15.19 14.03
C LYS A 104 5.19 -15.10 12.81
N VAL A 105 4.63 -15.11 11.60
CA VAL A 105 5.44 -14.97 10.38
C VAL A 105 6.09 -13.60 10.33
N THR A 106 5.37 -12.55 10.71
CA THR A 106 5.91 -11.18 10.77
C THR A 106 7.07 -11.07 11.77
N GLU A 107 6.90 -11.61 12.97
CA GLU A 107 7.93 -11.63 14.01
C GLU A 107 9.18 -12.42 13.56
N THR A 108 8.97 -13.58 12.97
CA THR A 108 10.06 -14.49 12.58
C THR A 108 10.87 -13.91 11.42
N GLN A 109 10.20 -13.32 10.43
CA GLN A 109 10.84 -12.80 9.22
C GLN A 109 11.47 -11.42 9.44
N PHE A 110 10.82 -10.54 10.20
CA PHE A 110 11.13 -9.10 10.15
C PHE A 110 11.54 -8.48 11.50
N SER A 111 11.61 -9.24 12.59
CA SER A 111 12.00 -8.68 13.91
C SER A 111 13.45 -8.18 13.97
N GLN A 112 14.31 -8.63 13.06
CA GLN A 112 15.72 -8.19 12.99
C GLN A 112 15.93 -7.04 11.99
N SER A 113 14.91 -6.70 11.19
CA SER A 113 14.97 -5.62 10.21
C SER A 113 14.84 -4.28 10.93
N THR A 114 15.62 -3.29 10.50
CA THR A 114 15.43 -1.89 10.94
C THR A 114 14.16 -1.31 10.32
N MET A 115 13.96 -1.61 9.05
CA MET A 115 12.77 -1.29 8.29
C MET A 115 12.47 -2.42 7.31
N TRP A 116 11.20 -2.80 7.23
CA TRP A 116 10.72 -3.77 6.25
C TRP A 116 9.47 -3.25 5.55
N ALA A 117 9.13 -3.84 4.41
CA ALA A 117 7.90 -3.56 3.70
C ALA A 117 7.21 -4.85 3.26
N TRP A 118 5.88 -4.82 3.20
CA TRP A 118 5.10 -5.90 2.61
C TRP A 118 4.01 -5.35 1.71
N LYS A 119 3.63 -6.19 0.75
CA LYS A 119 2.61 -5.88 -0.22
C LYS A 119 1.68 -7.07 -0.39
N ASP A 120 0.39 -6.77 -0.32
CA ASP A 120 -0.71 -7.62 -0.76
C ASP A 120 -1.88 -6.66 -1.02
N PRO A 121 -2.60 -6.74 -2.15
CA PRO A 121 -3.77 -5.89 -2.40
C PRO A 121 -4.83 -5.93 -1.28
N ARG A 122 -4.93 -7.03 -0.54
CA ARG A 122 -5.82 -7.24 0.62
C ARG A 122 -5.38 -6.45 1.85
N ASN A 123 -4.14 -5.96 1.90
CA ASN A 123 -3.68 -5.06 2.97
C ASN A 123 -4.63 -3.87 3.10
N CYS A 124 -5.17 -3.34 1.98
CA CYS A 124 -6.13 -2.24 1.99
C CYS A 124 -7.35 -2.50 2.88
N GLU A 125 -7.82 -3.75 2.94
CA GLU A 125 -9.00 -4.15 3.73
C GLU A 125 -8.60 -4.69 5.11
N CYS A 126 -7.39 -5.24 5.24
CA CYS A 126 -6.84 -5.80 6.47
C CYS A 126 -6.09 -4.78 7.35
N LEU A 127 -6.11 -3.48 7.04
CA LEU A 127 -5.29 -2.47 7.72
C LEU A 127 -5.49 -2.45 9.24
N ASP A 128 -6.72 -2.48 9.72
CA ASP A 128 -7.03 -2.47 11.16
C ASP A 128 -6.44 -3.71 11.87
N LEU A 129 -6.49 -4.89 11.23
CA LEU A 129 -5.85 -6.11 11.72
C LEU A 129 -4.31 -5.95 11.77
N TRP A 130 -3.71 -5.39 10.72
CA TRP A 130 -2.27 -5.16 10.66
C TRP A 130 -1.80 -4.17 11.72
N LYS A 131 -2.54 -3.07 11.95
CA LYS A 131 -2.23 -2.10 13.01
C LYS A 131 -2.16 -2.76 14.38
N ASP A 132 -3.10 -3.65 14.67
CA ASP A 132 -3.11 -4.41 15.92
C ASP A 132 -1.91 -5.36 16.02
N ILE A 133 -1.59 -6.11 14.96
CA ILE A 133 -0.42 -7.00 14.92
C ILE A 133 0.88 -6.21 15.12
N LEU A 134 1.08 -5.11 14.41
CA LEU A 134 2.27 -4.28 14.50
C LEU A 134 2.41 -3.67 15.89
N SER A 135 1.30 -3.23 16.49
CA SER A 135 1.28 -2.74 17.87
C SER A 135 1.76 -3.81 18.86
N GLN A 136 1.28 -5.05 18.74
CA GLN A 136 1.73 -6.18 19.58
C GLN A 136 3.22 -6.49 19.41
N LEU A 137 3.73 -6.43 18.17
CA LEU A 137 5.15 -6.63 17.84
C LEU A 137 6.03 -5.42 18.13
N LYS A 138 5.42 -4.34 18.64
CA LYS A 138 6.05 -3.05 18.89
C LYS A 138 6.76 -2.46 17.66
N MET A 139 6.14 -2.59 16.49
CA MET A 139 6.60 -2.01 15.23
C MET A 139 5.80 -0.74 14.90
N ASP A 140 6.45 0.23 14.28
CA ASP A 140 5.81 1.48 13.86
C ASP A 140 5.32 1.38 12.41
N PRO A 141 4.02 1.59 12.13
CA PRO A 141 3.49 1.51 10.78
C PRO A 141 3.77 2.77 9.95
N TYR A 142 4.12 2.56 8.68
CA TYR A 142 4.27 3.57 7.65
C TYR A 142 3.49 3.14 6.41
N TYR A 143 3.00 4.09 5.62
CA TYR A 143 2.07 3.80 4.53
C TYR A 143 2.49 4.43 3.22
N LEU A 144 2.84 3.61 2.22
CA LEU A 144 3.08 4.06 0.86
C LEU A 144 1.85 3.72 0.02
N ILE A 145 1.12 4.75 -0.40
CA ILE A 145 -0.16 4.63 -1.09
C ILE A 145 0.05 4.90 -2.59
N MET A 146 -0.31 3.93 -3.42
CA MET A 146 -0.32 4.09 -4.86
C MET A 146 -1.74 4.29 -5.36
N ILE A 147 -1.96 5.38 -6.09
CA ILE A 147 -3.17 5.64 -6.87
C ILE A 147 -2.87 5.54 -8.36
N ARG A 148 -3.92 5.28 -9.14
CA ARG A 148 -3.88 5.28 -10.61
C ARG A 148 -5.27 5.58 -11.12
N ASN A 149 -5.37 6.15 -12.32
CA ASN A 149 -6.65 6.38 -12.99
C ASN A 149 -7.54 5.12 -12.91
N PRO A 150 -8.78 5.25 -12.40
CA PRO A 150 -9.66 4.10 -12.18
C PRO A 150 -10.02 3.34 -13.45
N ILE A 151 -10.08 4.01 -14.62
CA ILE A 151 -10.31 3.36 -15.92
C ILE A 151 -9.13 2.43 -16.26
N ASP A 152 -7.90 2.91 -16.12
CA ASP A 152 -6.69 2.12 -16.38
C ASP A 152 -6.59 0.91 -15.44
N VAL A 153 -6.96 1.10 -14.17
CA VAL A 153 -7.02 0.00 -13.19
C VAL A 153 -8.05 -1.04 -13.62
N ALA A 154 -9.26 -0.61 -13.97
CA ALA A 154 -10.34 -1.51 -14.35
C ALA A 154 -10.02 -2.28 -15.64
N ASN A 155 -9.46 -1.62 -16.65
CA ASN A 155 -9.02 -2.24 -17.90
C ASN A 155 -7.84 -3.19 -17.67
N SER A 156 -6.88 -2.85 -16.80
CA SER A 156 -5.80 -3.77 -16.46
C SER A 156 -6.30 -5.03 -15.75
N PHE A 157 -7.31 -4.93 -14.89
CA PHE A 157 -7.97 -6.10 -14.30
C PHE A 157 -8.72 -6.95 -15.33
N LYS A 158 -9.41 -6.30 -16.27
CA LYS A 158 -10.10 -6.98 -17.38
C LYS A 158 -9.11 -7.76 -18.25
N GLU A 159 -7.99 -7.16 -18.63
CA GLU A 159 -6.96 -7.81 -19.45
C GLU A 159 -6.30 -8.99 -18.70
N ALA A 160 -5.90 -8.77 -17.44
CA ALA A 160 -5.14 -9.78 -16.70
C ALA A 160 -5.99 -10.95 -16.17
N TYR A 161 -7.25 -10.69 -15.79
CA TYR A 161 -8.07 -11.65 -15.05
C TYR A 161 -9.50 -11.80 -15.60
N ASN A 162 -9.83 -11.16 -16.72
CA ASN A 162 -11.18 -11.13 -17.28
C ASN A 162 -12.25 -10.64 -16.29
N ASP A 163 -11.86 -9.71 -15.41
CA ASP A 163 -12.75 -9.12 -14.41
C ASP A 163 -13.70 -8.09 -15.05
N LYS A 164 -14.89 -7.92 -14.44
CA LYS A 164 -15.88 -6.91 -14.87
C LYS A 164 -15.40 -5.50 -14.51
N VAL A 165 -15.44 -4.58 -15.47
CA VAL A 165 -15.04 -3.16 -15.29
C VAL A 165 -15.72 -2.54 -14.08
N ASP A 166 -17.06 -2.62 -13.96
CA ASP A 166 -17.80 -2.01 -12.84
C ASP A 166 -17.39 -2.57 -11.47
N LYS A 167 -17.06 -3.86 -11.40
CA LYS A 167 -16.58 -4.50 -10.17
C LYS A 167 -15.21 -3.94 -9.80
N SER A 168 -14.31 -3.81 -10.77
CA SER A 168 -12.97 -3.24 -10.57
C SER A 168 -13.04 -1.77 -10.15
N LEU A 169 -13.94 -0.97 -10.74
CA LEU A 169 -14.18 0.42 -10.37
C LEU A 169 -14.69 0.55 -8.93
N ARG A 170 -15.68 -0.27 -8.53
CA ARG A 170 -16.16 -0.31 -7.14
C ARG A 170 -15.08 -0.73 -6.15
N LEU A 171 -14.26 -1.71 -6.54
CA LEU A 171 -13.15 -2.18 -5.71
C LEU A 171 -12.05 -1.12 -5.57
N TRP A 172 -11.75 -0.38 -6.64
CA TRP A 172 -10.86 0.78 -6.62
C TRP A 172 -11.37 1.85 -5.67
N TYR A 173 -12.63 2.24 -5.80
CA TYR A 173 -13.26 3.28 -4.98
C TYR A 173 -13.22 2.90 -3.49
N MET A 174 -13.70 1.70 -3.15
CA MET A 174 -13.74 1.24 -1.77
C MET A 174 -12.34 1.13 -1.15
N ARG A 175 -11.38 0.48 -1.82
CA ARG A 175 -10.04 0.28 -1.25
C ARG A 175 -9.29 1.60 -1.08
N THR A 176 -9.44 2.53 -2.02
CA THR A 176 -8.81 3.85 -1.92
C THR A 176 -9.37 4.60 -0.72
N LEU A 177 -10.69 4.64 -0.54
CA LEU A 177 -11.30 5.29 0.62
C LEU A 177 -10.92 4.65 1.95
N VAL A 178 -10.96 3.31 2.05
CA VAL A 178 -10.57 2.60 3.28
C VAL A 178 -9.13 2.94 3.65
N VAL A 179 -8.20 2.90 2.70
CA VAL A 179 -6.79 3.23 2.96
C VAL A 179 -6.63 4.69 3.42
N LEU A 180 -7.29 5.64 2.77
CA LEU A 180 -7.16 7.06 3.10
C LEU A 180 -7.76 7.41 4.47
N MET A 181 -8.87 6.75 4.84
CA MET A 181 -9.48 6.85 6.17
C MET A 181 -8.64 6.19 7.25
N GLU A 182 -8.23 4.95 7.02
CA GLU A 182 -7.51 4.17 8.03
C GLU A 182 -6.11 4.73 8.30
N THR A 183 -5.49 5.42 7.35
CA THR A 183 -4.13 5.97 7.51
C THR A 183 -4.10 7.44 7.92
N ASP A 184 -5.24 8.06 8.21
CA ASP A 184 -5.26 9.45 8.69
C ASP A 184 -4.38 9.61 9.93
N LYS A 185 -3.57 10.68 9.95
CA LYS A 185 -2.58 11.04 10.98
C LYS A 185 -1.40 10.08 11.16
N ASP A 186 -1.34 8.98 10.42
CA ASP A 186 -0.18 8.11 10.41
C ASP A 186 0.92 8.64 9.48
N LYS A 187 2.13 8.07 9.56
CA LYS A 187 3.22 8.40 8.63
C LYS A 187 2.93 7.79 7.26
N ARG A 188 2.62 8.64 6.28
CA ARG A 188 2.20 8.20 4.95
C ARG A 188 2.72 9.10 3.83
N VAL A 189 2.81 8.53 2.64
CA VAL A 189 3.06 9.21 1.36
C VAL A 189 2.14 8.63 0.31
N MET A 190 1.80 9.41 -0.71
CA MET A 190 0.92 8.98 -1.80
C MET A 190 1.47 9.41 -3.15
N PHE A 191 1.49 8.49 -4.11
CA PHE A 191 1.95 8.75 -5.47
C PHE A 191 0.93 8.29 -6.50
N ASP A 192 0.77 9.08 -7.58
CA ASP A 192 0.15 8.59 -8.80
C ASP A 192 1.13 7.68 -9.54
N TYR A 193 0.61 6.58 -10.06
CA TYR A 193 1.38 5.58 -10.81
C TYR A 193 2.19 6.18 -11.96
N ASN A 194 1.62 7.13 -12.70
CA ASN A 194 2.29 7.74 -13.84
C ASN A 194 3.39 8.69 -13.39
N ASP A 195 3.11 9.52 -12.38
CA ASP A 195 4.09 10.46 -11.85
C ASP A 195 5.29 9.69 -11.24
N PHE A 196 5.03 8.58 -10.51
CA PHE A 196 6.10 7.72 -9.99
C PHE A 196 6.92 7.07 -11.11
N LEU A 197 6.29 6.61 -12.19
CA LEU A 197 7.01 6.06 -13.34
C LEU A 197 7.92 7.11 -13.99
N ASP A 198 7.38 8.30 -14.19
CA ASP A 198 8.08 9.38 -14.89
C ASP A 198 9.19 10.01 -14.01
N GLN A 199 9.10 9.91 -12.68
CA GLN A 199 10.00 10.52 -11.69
C GLN A 199 10.41 9.54 -10.57
N SER A 200 10.80 8.31 -10.93
CA SER A 200 10.97 7.22 -9.96
C SER A 200 12.08 7.46 -8.94
N TYR A 201 13.15 8.14 -9.32
CA TYR A 201 14.27 8.43 -8.43
C TYR A 201 13.88 9.48 -7.40
N GLU A 202 13.29 10.59 -7.84
CA GLU A 202 12.80 11.68 -6.99
C GLU A 202 11.72 11.18 -6.02
N SER A 203 10.78 10.37 -6.51
CA SER A 203 9.74 9.76 -5.67
C SER A 203 10.34 8.87 -4.57
N LEU A 204 11.42 8.13 -4.88
CA LEU A 204 12.08 7.27 -3.91
C LEU A 204 12.89 8.07 -2.87
N LEU A 205 13.48 9.20 -3.27
CA LEU A 205 14.12 10.13 -2.34
C LEU A 205 13.09 10.75 -1.38
N GLU A 206 11.90 11.12 -1.88
CA GLU A 206 10.81 11.60 -1.03
C GLU A 206 10.39 10.53 -0.01
N VAL A 207 10.23 9.27 -0.42
CA VAL A 207 9.94 8.17 0.51
C VAL A 207 11.02 8.08 1.60
N ALA A 208 12.29 8.15 1.20
CA ALA A 208 13.40 8.07 2.14
C ALA A 208 13.40 9.23 3.14
N GLU A 209 13.11 10.43 2.70
CA GLU A 209 12.97 11.60 3.56
C GLU A 209 11.80 11.44 4.55
N VAL A 210 10.60 11.14 4.04
CA VAL A 210 9.38 11.08 4.86
C VAL A 210 9.42 9.94 5.88
N PHE A 211 9.99 8.79 5.49
CA PHE A 211 10.08 7.62 6.37
C PHE A 211 11.38 7.57 7.18
N ASN A 212 12.26 8.56 7.00
CA ASN A 212 13.58 8.65 7.63
C ASN A 212 14.38 7.36 7.40
N ILE A 213 14.60 7.04 6.12
CA ILE A 213 15.40 5.92 5.63
C ILE A 213 16.80 6.43 5.35
N ALA A 214 17.80 5.81 5.96
CA ALA A 214 19.18 6.06 5.61
C ALA A 214 19.45 5.47 4.21
N LEU A 215 19.68 6.35 3.24
CA LEU A 215 20.03 5.92 1.88
C LEU A 215 21.40 5.23 1.89
N PRO A 216 21.60 4.20 1.04
CA PRO A 216 22.93 3.68 0.72
C PRO A 216 23.89 4.79 0.29
N GLU A 217 25.19 4.66 0.64
CA GLU A 217 26.21 5.66 0.31
C GLU A 217 26.35 5.91 -1.21
N ASP A 218 26.08 4.91 -2.03
CA ASP A 218 26.15 4.97 -3.49
C ASP A 218 24.77 5.25 -4.09
N THR A 219 24.44 6.54 -4.23
CA THR A 219 23.18 6.99 -4.83
C THR A 219 23.10 6.78 -6.35
N ASP A 220 24.24 6.74 -7.04
CA ASP A 220 24.30 6.50 -8.49
C ASP A 220 23.92 5.05 -8.83
N SER A 221 24.28 4.12 -7.96
CA SER A 221 23.82 2.72 -8.02
C SER A 221 22.31 2.59 -7.86
N ILE A 222 21.67 3.42 -7.02
CA ILE A 222 20.21 3.44 -6.88
C ILE A 222 19.56 3.86 -8.19
N LYS A 223 20.01 4.97 -8.78
CA LYS A 223 19.48 5.47 -10.06
C LYS A 223 19.65 4.45 -11.19
N SER A 224 20.83 3.83 -11.28
CA SER A 224 21.10 2.80 -12.29
C SER A 224 20.20 1.57 -12.15
N LYS A 225 19.90 1.14 -10.92
CA LYS A 225 18.95 0.04 -10.66
C LYS A 225 17.52 0.42 -11.03
N LEU A 226 17.12 1.67 -10.78
CA LEU A 226 15.82 2.19 -11.16
C LEU A 226 15.67 2.23 -12.67
N ASP A 227 16.62 2.83 -13.40
CA ASP A 227 16.58 2.94 -14.86
C ASP A 227 16.54 1.56 -15.55
N ALA A 228 17.20 0.55 -14.96
CA ALA A 228 17.16 -0.82 -15.46
C ALA A 228 15.86 -1.58 -15.13
N PHE A 229 15.17 -1.21 -14.05
CA PHE A 229 13.99 -1.92 -13.55
C PHE A 229 12.67 -1.27 -13.97
N VAL A 230 12.57 0.05 -13.84
CA VAL A 230 11.40 0.84 -14.19
C VAL A 230 11.40 1.00 -15.71
N ASP A 231 10.45 0.33 -16.36
CA ASP A 231 10.34 0.33 -17.81
C ASP A 231 9.06 1.07 -18.20
N PRO A 232 9.17 2.29 -18.76
CA PRO A 232 8.03 3.03 -19.27
C PRO A 232 7.24 2.26 -20.33
N GLY A 233 7.84 1.29 -21.03
CA GLY A 233 7.17 0.42 -22.00
C GLY A 233 6.15 -0.55 -21.39
N LEU A 234 6.19 -0.78 -20.07
CA LEU A 234 5.16 -1.53 -19.35
C LEU A 234 3.93 -0.68 -19.00
N ARG A 235 3.93 0.60 -19.39
CA ARG A 235 2.79 1.51 -19.29
C ARG A 235 1.82 1.24 -20.44
N HIS A 236 1.02 0.18 -20.30
CA HIS A 236 0.08 -0.24 -21.36
C HIS A 236 -1.14 0.66 -21.52
N LEU A 237 -1.55 1.36 -20.46
CA LEU A 237 -2.74 2.21 -20.41
C LEU A 237 -2.42 3.54 -19.74
N ARG A 238 -2.86 4.64 -20.37
CA ARG A 238 -2.71 6.02 -19.90
C ARG A 238 -3.95 6.82 -20.26
N THR A 239 -5.04 6.57 -19.55
CA THR A 239 -6.25 7.39 -19.66
C THR A 239 -5.99 8.75 -19.03
N THR A 240 -6.28 9.83 -19.77
CA THR A 240 -6.17 11.21 -19.30
C THR A 240 -7.29 11.55 -18.33
N VAL A 241 -7.11 12.67 -17.61
CA VAL A 241 -8.15 13.20 -16.73
C VAL A 241 -9.38 13.63 -17.55
N ASP A 242 -9.20 14.26 -18.71
CA ASP A 242 -10.30 14.69 -19.58
C ASP A 242 -11.11 13.51 -20.12
N GLU A 243 -10.44 12.40 -20.48
CA GLU A 243 -11.12 11.16 -20.89
C GLU A 243 -11.92 10.53 -19.75
N LEU A 244 -11.39 10.55 -18.52
CA LEU A 244 -12.13 10.10 -17.33
C LEU A 244 -13.36 10.96 -17.09
N GLU A 245 -13.23 12.29 -17.20
CA GLU A 245 -14.35 13.21 -17.01
C GLU A 245 -15.45 13.01 -18.06
N ALA A 246 -15.05 12.80 -19.31
CA ALA A 246 -15.97 12.62 -20.44
C ALA A 246 -16.72 11.28 -20.41
N ASP A 247 -16.25 10.26 -19.68
CA ASP A 247 -16.92 8.95 -19.62
C ASP A 247 -18.15 8.98 -18.69
N GLU A 248 -19.34 9.06 -19.28
CA GLU A 248 -20.62 9.08 -18.57
C GLU A 248 -20.94 7.76 -17.83
N ASN A 249 -20.21 6.67 -18.10
CA ASN A 249 -20.44 5.39 -17.43
C ASN A 249 -19.72 5.28 -16.08
N ILE A 250 -18.85 6.24 -15.75
CA ILE A 250 -18.12 6.26 -14.49
C ILE A 250 -18.87 7.12 -13.47
N ASP A 251 -19.13 6.55 -12.30
CA ASP A 251 -19.78 7.25 -11.17
C ASP A 251 -19.00 8.51 -10.78
N ASP A 252 -19.70 9.63 -10.64
CA ASP A 252 -19.08 10.93 -10.34
C ASP A 252 -18.29 10.92 -9.02
N ASN A 253 -18.65 10.07 -8.06
CA ASN A 253 -17.85 9.94 -6.84
C ASN A 253 -16.49 9.30 -7.09
N ILE A 254 -16.40 8.39 -8.07
CA ILE A 254 -15.14 7.76 -8.47
C ILE A 254 -14.24 8.79 -9.16
N LYS A 255 -14.81 9.58 -10.07
CA LYS A 255 -14.11 10.68 -10.74
C LYS A 255 -13.59 11.69 -9.71
N HIS A 256 -14.48 12.18 -8.85
CA HIS A 256 -14.14 13.16 -7.83
C HIS A 256 -13.07 12.63 -6.87
N LEU A 257 -13.19 11.38 -6.39
CA LEU A 257 -12.16 10.76 -5.55
C LEU A 257 -10.80 10.71 -6.26
N TYR A 258 -10.75 10.38 -7.55
CA TYR A 258 -9.48 10.37 -8.28
C TYR A 258 -8.87 11.76 -8.37
N HIS A 259 -9.65 12.81 -8.64
CA HIS A 259 -9.16 14.19 -8.69
C HIS A 259 -8.52 14.64 -7.38
N ILE A 260 -9.21 14.44 -6.26
CA ILE A 260 -8.69 14.87 -4.96
C ILE A 260 -7.45 14.07 -4.58
N CYS A 261 -7.39 12.78 -4.95
CA CYS A 261 -6.20 11.96 -4.75
C CYS A 261 -5.04 12.42 -5.64
N LEU A 262 -5.30 12.76 -6.91
CA LEU A 262 -4.28 13.25 -7.85
C LEU A 262 -3.70 14.61 -7.42
N LYS A 263 -4.55 15.49 -6.88
CA LYS A 263 -4.10 16.74 -6.25
C LYS A 263 -3.23 16.43 -5.02
N ALA A 264 -3.70 15.56 -4.13
CA ALA A 264 -2.98 15.20 -2.91
C ALA A 264 -1.66 14.44 -3.16
N SER A 265 -1.53 13.69 -4.26
CA SER A 265 -0.26 13.04 -4.63
C SER A 265 0.80 14.01 -5.14
N ARG A 266 0.42 15.27 -5.41
CA ARG A 266 1.30 16.32 -5.94
C ARG A 266 1.48 17.49 -4.96
N ASP A 267 0.60 17.58 -3.96
CA ASP A 267 0.62 18.60 -2.92
C ASP A 267 0.47 17.94 -1.55
N ARG A 268 1.61 17.78 -0.87
CA ARG A 268 1.68 17.18 0.46
C ARG A 268 0.99 18.01 1.53
N LEU A 269 0.98 19.34 1.40
CA LEU A 269 0.29 20.21 2.36
C LEU A 269 -1.22 19.99 2.26
N TYR A 270 -1.75 19.85 1.05
CA TYR A 270 -3.14 19.47 0.84
C TYR A 270 -3.43 18.04 1.34
N PHE A 271 -2.55 17.06 1.10
CA PHE A 271 -2.74 15.68 1.58
C PHE A 271 -2.80 15.56 3.11
N ASP A 272 -2.03 16.38 3.82
CA ASP A 272 -2.01 16.46 5.28
C ASP A 272 -3.06 17.44 5.84
N SER A 273 -3.85 18.08 4.98
CA SER A 273 -4.83 19.08 5.38
C SER A 273 -6.12 18.47 5.94
N LYS A 274 -6.80 19.25 6.78
CA LYS A 274 -8.17 18.93 7.22
C LYS A 274 -9.15 18.94 6.07
N GLU A 275 -8.94 19.78 5.05
CA GLU A 275 -9.80 19.88 3.86
C GLU A 275 -9.86 18.52 3.13
N PHE A 276 -8.70 17.94 2.82
CA PHE A 276 -8.62 16.62 2.19
C PHE A 276 -9.30 15.56 3.05
N GLN A 277 -9.07 15.58 4.37
CA GLN A 277 -9.67 14.57 5.26
C GLN A 277 -11.18 14.69 5.41
N ASP A 278 -11.73 15.91 5.39
CA ASP A 278 -13.17 16.13 5.39
C ASP A 278 -13.80 15.60 4.09
N GLU A 279 -13.12 15.73 2.94
CA GLU A 279 -13.55 15.16 1.66
C GLU A 279 -13.56 13.63 1.67
N ILE A 280 -12.45 13.00 2.08
CA ILE A 280 -12.37 11.54 2.21
C ILE A 280 -13.43 11.02 3.17
N SER A 281 -13.65 11.70 4.30
CA SER A 281 -14.68 11.34 5.26
C SER A 281 -16.07 11.35 4.63
N ARG A 282 -16.44 12.39 3.85
CA ARG A 282 -17.75 12.45 3.18
C ARG A 282 -17.94 11.29 2.21
N HIS A 283 -16.94 10.99 1.38
CA HIS A 283 -16.99 9.86 0.46
C HIS A 283 -17.13 8.52 1.19
N TYR A 284 -16.39 8.33 2.28
CA TYR A 284 -16.42 7.09 3.06
C TYR A 284 -17.80 6.88 3.71
N HIS A 285 -18.37 7.91 4.34
CA HIS A 285 -19.72 7.80 4.93
C HIS A 285 -20.77 7.48 3.85
N SER A 286 -20.71 8.13 2.70
CA SER A 286 -21.60 7.83 1.56
C SER A 286 -21.48 6.39 1.08
N LEU A 287 -20.26 5.84 1.00
CA LEU A 287 -20.02 4.44 0.67
C LEU A 287 -20.71 3.50 1.68
N ILE A 288 -20.52 3.73 2.97
CA ILE A 288 -21.10 2.90 4.04
C ILE A 288 -22.64 2.98 4.05
N GLU A 289 -23.20 4.19 3.93
CA GLU A 289 -24.65 4.42 3.92
C GLU A 289 -25.35 3.81 2.70
N SER A 290 -24.68 3.82 1.53
CA SER A 290 -25.25 3.27 0.30
C SER A 290 -25.54 1.77 0.38
N GLY A 291 -24.90 1.05 1.31
CA GLY A 291 -24.99 -0.40 1.43
C GLY A 291 -24.52 -1.16 0.18
N LYS A 292 -23.91 -0.48 -0.80
CA LYS A 292 -23.44 -1.06 -2.06
C LYS A 292 -22.28 -2.02 -1.73
N LYS A 293 -22.58 -3.33 -1.75
CA LYS A 293 -21.56 -4.37 -1.60
C LYS A 293 -20.64 -4.38 -2.83
N VAL A 294 -19.33 -4.45 -2.59
CA VAL A 294 -18.28 -4.59 -3.62
C VAL A 294 -18.16 -6.04 -4.08
#